data_AF-A0A1D1V244-F1
#
_entry.id   AF-A0A1D1V244-F1
#
_cell.length_a   1.000
_cell.length_b   1.000
_cell.length_c   1.000
_cell.angle_alpha   90.00
_cell.angle_beta   90.00
_cell.angle_gamma   90.00
#
_symmetry.space_group_name_H-M   'P 1'
#
loop_
_entity.id
_entity.type
_entity.pdbx_description
1 polymer ?
#
loop_
_entity_poly.entity_id
_entity_poly.type
_entity_poly.pdbx_seq_one_letter_code
_entity_poly.pdbx_strand_id
1 'polypeptide(L)' 'MTDPCQAHACAIQTCLKQNNWQDSKCGKELQNLLDCCKKFQEGSPMCVGMRSQWEEKAAKKPST' A
#
# COMPACT_ATOMS: atom_id res chain seq x y z
N MET A 1 -18.33 -4.08 -7.98
CA MET A 1 -17.84 -3.06 -7.03
C MET A 1 -16.32 -3.09 -7.12
N THR A 2 -15.72 -2.04 -7.67
CA THR A 2 -14.26 -1.99 -7.89
C THR A 2 -13.60 -1.49 -6.62
N ASP A 3 -12.56 -2.18 -6.16
CA ASP A 3 -11.79 -1.71 -5.01
C ASP A 3 -11.08 -0.38 -5.36
N PRO A 4 -11.23 0.68 -4.55
CA PRO A 4 -10.73 2.02 -4.89
C PRO A 4 -9.19 2.08 -4.96
N CYS A 5 -8.48 1.13 -4.34
CA CYS A 5 -7.03 1.05 -4.33
C CYS A 5 -6.46 0.00 -5.30
N GLN A 6 -7.33 -0.70 -6.04
CA GLN A 6 -6.94 -1.73 -7.01
C GLN A 6 -5.95 -1.21 -8.05
N ALA A 7 -6.16 0.02 -8.57
CA ALA A 7 -5.29 0.63 -9.56
C ALA A 7 -3.85 0.81 -9.04
N HIS A 8 -3.68 1.21 -7.78
CA HIS A 8 -2.37 1.40 -7.16
C HIS A 8 -1.65 0.06 -6.93
N ALA A 9 -2.36 -0.97 -6.47
CA ALA A 9 -1.77 -2.30 -6.32
C ALA A 9 -1.36 -2.91 -7.68
N CYS A 10 -2.18 -2.72 -8.72
CA CYS A 10 -1.82 -3.13 -10.09
C CYS A 10 -0.57 -2.39 -10.59
N ALA A 11 -0.41 -1.10 -10.26
CA ALA A 11 0.79 -0.34 -10.62
C ALA A 11 2.07 -0.92 -9.98
N ILE A 12 1.99 -1.41 -8.74
CA ILE A 12 3.12 -2.10 -8.09
C ILE A 12 3.50 -3.36 -8.88
N GLN A 13 2.53 -4.17 -9.30
CA GLN A 13 2.80 -5.38 -10.09
C GLN A 13 3.48 -5.05 -11.43
N THR A 14 3.04 -3.97 -12.10
CA THR A 14 3.69 -3.48 -13.32
C THR A 14 5.12 -3.03 -13.05
N CYS A 15 5.34 -2.23 -12.00
CA CYS A 15 6.66 -1.76 -11.61
C CYS A 15 7.61 -2.93 -11.32
N LEU A 16 7.15 -3.94 -10.57
CA LEU A 16 7.94 -5.13 -10.26
C LEU A 16 8.37 -5.84 -11.55
N LYS A 17 7.45 -6.08 -12.49
CA LYS A 17 7.78 -6.72 -13.77
C LYS A 17 8.82 -5.92 -14.56
N GLN A 18 8.71 -4.59 -14.58
CA GLN A 18 9.66 -3.72 -15.27
C GLN A 18 11.03 -3.64 -14.58
N ASN A 19 11.06 -3.85 -13.28
CA ASN A 19 12.27 -3.70 -12.46
C ASN A 19 12.91 -5.02 -12.05
N ASN A 20 12.62 -6.12 -12.76
CA ASN A 20 13.11 -7.46 -12.43
C ASN A 20 12.82 -7.84 -10.97
N TRP A 21 11.60 -7.53 -10.52
CA TRP A 21 11.09 -7.82 -9.17
C TRP A 21 11.84 -7.14 -8.03
N GLN A 22 12.61 -6.08 -8.31
CA GLN A 22 13.27 -5.26 -7.28
C GLN A 22 12.26 -4.29 -6.65
N ASP A 23 11.70 -4.67 -5.50
CA ASP A 23 10.72 -3.86 -4.75
C ASP A 23 11.28 -2.49 -4.34
N SER A 24 12.59 -2.41 -4.09
CA SER A 24 13.30 -1.18 -3.74
C SER A 24 13.16 -0.08 -4.79
N LYS A 25 12.82 -0.43 -6.04
CA LYS A 25 12.59 0.51 -7.14
C LYS A 25 11.13 0.97 -7.26
N CYS A 26 10.19 0.33 -6.55
CA CYS A 26 8.76 0.57 -6.62
C CYS A 26 8.21 1.37 -5.41
N GLY A 27 9.09 2.08 -4.69
CA GLY A 27 8.71 2.82 -3.48
C GLY A 27 7.63 3.87 -3.73
N LYS A 28 7.56 4.45 -4.93
CA LYS A 28 6.53 5.43 -5.30
C LYS A 28 5.15 4.78 -5.40
N GLU A 29 5.05 3.65 -6.09
CA GLU A 29 3.79 2.91 -6.27
C GLU A 29 3.31 2.35 -4.94
N LEU A 30 4.25 1.89 -4.10
CA LEU A 30 3.96 1.48 -2.74
C LEU A 30 3.36 2.64 -1.93
N GLN A 31 4.00 3.82 -1.94
CA GLN A 31 3.52 5.00 -1.23
C GLN A 31 2.11 5.42 -1.69
N ASN A 32 1.83 5.36 -2.99
CA ASN A 32 0.49 5.64 -3.52
C ASN A 32 -0.57 4.67 -2.99
N LEU A 33 -0.23 3.37 -2.89
CA LEU A 33 -1.13 2.38 -2.29
C LEU A 33 -1.34 2.65 -0.79
N LEU A 34 -0.28 3.01 -0.05
CA LEU A 34 -0.38 3.41 1.35
C LEU A 34 -1.34 4.59 1.52
N ASP A 35 -1.18 5.63 0.71
CA ASP A 35 -1.99 6.83 0.80
C ASP A 35 -3.45 6.60 0.38
N CYS A 36 -3.68 5.75 -0.63
CA CYS A 36 -5.03 5.30 -0.96
C CYS A 36 -5.67 4.58 0.22
N CYS A 37 -4.96 3.65 0.84
CA CYS A 37 -5.53 2.87 1.92
C CYS A 37 -5.72 3.65 3.21
N LYS A 38 -4.92 4.70 3.49
CA LYS A 38 -5.24 5.66 4.57
C LYS A 38 -6.58 6.35 4.36
N LYS A 39 -6.98 6.57 3.11
CA LYS A 39 -8.24 7.24 2.74
C LYS A 39 -9.44 6.28 2.73
N PHE A 40 -9.24 5.02 2.37
CA PHE A 40 -10.31 4.04 2.14
C PHE A 40 -10.22 2.80 3.04
N GLN A 41 -9.66 2.94 4.26
CA GLN A 41 -9.30 1.84 5.18
C GLN A 41 -10.32 0.68 5.23
N GLU A 42 -11.60 0.98 5.41
CA GLU A 42 -12.68 -0.02 5.52
C GLU A 42 -13.37 -0.35 4.19
N GLY A 43 -13.20 0.49 3.17
CA GLY A 43 -13.86 0.37 1.86
C GLY A 43 -13.06 -0.37 0.80
N SER A 44 -11.86 -0.86 1.14
CA SER A 44 -10.93 -1.48 0.21
C SER A 44 -10.42 -2.82 0.76
N PRO A 45 -10.92 -3.96 0.25
CA PRO A 45 -10.36 -5.29 0.54
C PRO A 45 -8.83 -5.37 0.41
N MET A 46 -8.25 -4.62 -0.53
CA MET A 46 -6.80 -4.57 -0.76
C MET A 46 -6.01 -4.02 0.43
N CYS A 47 -6.65 -3.18 1.25
CA CYS A 47 -6.03 -2.54 2.40
C CYS A 47 -6.14 -3.38 3.69
N VAL A 48 -7.05 -4.36 3.73
CA VAL A 48 -7.33 -5.16 4.93
C VAL A 48 -6.12 -6.03 5.32
N GLY A 49 -5.42 -6.61 4.34
CA GLY A 49 -4.23 -7.43 4.60
C GLY A 49 -3.03 -6.64 5.14
N MET A 50 -2.97 -5.34 4.88
CA MET A 50 -1.88 -4.46 5.34
C MET A 50 -2.21 -3.71 6.63
N ARG A 51 -3.48 -3.78 7.08
CA ARG A 51 -4.00 -2.99 8.20
C ARG A 51 -3.23 -3.22 9.49
N SER A 52 -3.06 -4.49 9.90
CA SER A 52 -2.38 -4.84 11.15
C SER A 52 -0.94 -4.32 11.19
N GLN A 53 -0.25 -4.30 10.04
CA GLN A 53 1.14 -3.83 9.96
C GLN A 53 1.24 -2.29 10.04
N TRP A 54 0.26 -1.55 9.55
CA TRP A 54 0.24 -0.09 9.70
C TRP A 54 -0.28 0.36 11.05
N GLU A 55 -1.25 -0.34 11.63
CA GLU A 55 -1.75 -0.06 12.98
C GLU A 55 -0.63 -0.25 14.01
N GLU A 56 0.15 -1.34 13.93
CA GLU A 56 1.32 -1.53 14.81
C GLU A 56 2.39 -0.46 14.61
N LYS A 57 2.68 -0.05 13.36
CA LYS A 57 3.67 0.99 13.09
C LYS A 57 3.19 2.40 13.44
N ALA A 58 1.88 2.68 13.34
CA ALA A 58 1.29 3.95 13.74
C ALA A 58 1.16 4.07 15.27
N ALA A 59 0.90 2.95 15.96
CA ALA A 59 0.88 2.88 17.42
C ALA A 59 2.29 3.01 18.02
N LYS A 60 3.33 2.54 17.31
CA LYS A 60 4.74 2.78 17.64
C LYS A 60 5.25 4.11 17.06
N LYS A 61 4.59 5.24 17.36
CA LYS A 61 5.30 6.53 17.31
C LYS A 61 6.35 6.52 18.43
N PRO A 62 7.64 6.80 18.16
CA PRO A 62 8.53 7.21 19.24
C PRO A 62 8.03 8.58 19.71
N SER A 63 7.53 8.63 20.94
CA SER A 63 7.42 9.87 21.70
C SER A 63 8.82 10.47 21.78
N THR A 64 9.04 11.58 21.09
CA THR A 64 10.13 12.52 21.41
C THR A 64 9.48 13.75 22.01
#